data_AF-A0A1F0PIP1-F1
#
_entry.id   AF-A0A1F0PIP1-F1
#
_cell.length_a   1.000
_cell.length_b   1.000
_cell.length_c   1.000
_cell.angle_alpha   90.00
_cell.angle_beta   90.00
_cell.angle_gamma   90.00
#
_symmetry.space_group_name_H-M   'P 1'
#
loop_
_entity.id
_entity.type
_entity.pdbx_description
1 polymer ?
#
loop_
_entity_poly.entity_id
_entity_poly.type
_entity_poly.pdbx_seq_one_letter_code
_entity_poly.pdbx_strand_id
1 'polypeptide(L)'
;MFSTLSPLFLTDWGTSGALLASGTTLSEGSSHDSGQFVSIFWITLVALLSPILSRLTGKKIPDVVFLLIFGLLIGPNMFNLASSEGGIPLLKELGLGMLFLIAGFEINVSSLRSRQGYSAIATWFVCFTLGMAGAAAITAFSRELNTYVAVGVALSSTALGTLLPMLKSHGAAGTPVGNAVLVHGAVGELLPIFAISLLLSSRSPGMAFVVLLAFMVVAVITALIPHRLFAHVPGLRQIMAAEANTTGQTVLRLAMFLLATLIMCTALFDLDAVLGAFAAGLILRTLTPPAALHMMTRRLEVVGFTFMIPLFFVVSGMGINVSAVFANPLGLLAVVVGILLCRGVPVLLAEHFFDTRSGLTTRAQKAQLALYSAAGLPIIVAVTEVATSSDLLEESTASLLVAGGALTVLLFPLWALGIRQAFGSAEPAQQEPSRKEQMNALKAQRNAQTKLTTGMIPVVRLKSQSDSEPQPDSEPPSDAQPGSAENTGSAEI
;
A
#
# COMPACT_ATOMS: atom_id res chain seq x y z
N MET A 1 20.71 -43.60 24.41
CA MET A 1 20.79 -44.86 23.67
C MET A 1 20.04 -44.68 22.37
N PHE A 2 20.79 -44.58 21.27
CA PHE A 2 20.27 -44.57 19.90
C PHE A 2 19.85 -46.00 19.51
N SER A 3 18.71 -46.14 18.84
CA SER A 3 18.43 -47.28 17.93
C SER A 3 17.36 -46.82 16.93
N THR A 4 17.76 -46.38 15.74
CA THR A 4 17.95 -47.18 14.51
C THR A 4 16.68 -47.31 13.67
N LEU A 5 16.68 -46.51 12.60
CA LEU A 5 15.99 -46.68 11.31
C LEU A 5 15.92 -48.14 10.82
N SER A 6 14.84 -48.48 10.08
CA SER A 6 14.81 -49.14 8.75
C SER A 6 13.40 -49.74 8.47
N PRO A 7 13.04 -50.12 7.23
CA PRO A 7 13.05 -49.31 6.01
C PRO A 7 11.73 -49.45 5.19
N LEU A 8 11.62 -48.57 4.19
CA LEU A 8 10.70 -48.64 3.05
C LEU A 8 11.08 -49.79 2.08
N PHE A 9 10.07 -50.25 1.32
CA PHE A 9 10.10 -51.18 0.17
C PHE A 9 10.05 -52.68 0.46
N LEU A 10 8.85 -53.24 0.34
CA LEU A 10 8.63 -54.51 -0.38
C LEU A 10 7.31 -54.39 -1.16
N THR A 11 7.47 -54.34 -2.48
CA THR A 11 6.46 -54.54 -3.51
C THR A 11 5.96 -55.98 -3.48
N ASP A 12 4.65 -56.17 -3.38
CA ASP A 12 3.99 -57.40 -3.86
C ASP A 12 2.93 -57.02 -4.90
N TRP A 13 3.25 -57.30 -6.16
CA TRP A 13 2.32 -57.37 -7.27
C TRP A 13 1.84 -58.80 -7.38
N GLY A 14 0.54 -59.03 -7.20
CA GLY A 14 -0.07 -60.30 -7.56
C GLY A 14 -1.37 -60.59 -6.84
N THR A 15 -2.47 -60.04 -7.35
CA THR A 15 -3.76 -60.73 -7.52
C THR A 15 -4.78 -59.75 -8.11
N SER A 16 -4.84 -59.71 -9.44
CA SER A 16 -5.98 -59.16 -10.17
C SER A 16 -7.17 -60.09 -9.99
N GLY A 17 -8.25 -59.60 -9.39
CA GLY A 17 -9.45 -60.41 -9.20
C GLY A 17 -10.63 -59.73 -8.51
N ALA A 18 -10.82 -58.41 -8.66
CA ALA A 18 -12.09 -57.73 -8.37
C ALA A 18 -12.08 -56.29 -8.94
N LEU A 19 -11.90 -56.16 -10.25
CA LEU A 19 -12.45 -55.01 -10.97
C LEU A 19 -13.98 -55.21 -10.95
N LEU A 20 -14.69 -54.40 -10.15
CA LEU A 20 -16.10 -53.98 -10.23
C LEU A 20 -16.67 -53.66 -8.84
N ALA A 21 -16.06 -52.68 -8.15
CA ALA A 21 -16.73 -51.85 -7.15
C ALA A 21 -15.99 -50.49 -6.98
N SER A 22 -15.48 -49.94 -8.09
CA SER A 22 -15.06 -48.53 -8.14
C SER A 22 -16.30 -47.70 -8.46
N GLY A 23 -16.88 -47.03 -7.46
CA GLY A 23 -18.04 -46.19 -7.71
C GLY A 23 -18.45 -45.20 -6.62
N THR A 24 -17.95 -45.28 -5.38
CA THR A 24 -18.54 -44.47 -4.30
C THR A 24 -17.58 -43.76 -3.34
N THR A 25 -16.25 -43.87 -3.48
CA THR A 25 -15.30 -43.16 -2.58
C THR A 25 -14.52 -42.02 -3.24
N LEU A 26 -14.71 -41.75 -4.53
CA LEU A 26 -14.07 -40.61 -5.24
C LEU A 26 -14.98 -39.37 -5.37
N SER A 27 -16.24 -39.44 -4.96
CA SER A 27 -17.20 -38.33 -5.15
C SER A 27 -17.14 -37.27 -4.04
N GLU A 28 -16.75 -37.64 -2.82
CA GLU A 28 -16.68 -36.68 -1.70
C GLU A 28 -15.45 -35.76 -1.78
N GLY A 29 -14.28 -36.28 -2.20
CA GLY A 29 -13.07 -35.46 -2.36
C GLY A 29 -13.11 -34.53 -3.59
N SER A 30 -13.70 -34.98 -4.70
CA SER A 30 -13.75 -34.22 -5.95
C SER A 30 -14.74 -33.03 -5.91
N SER A 31 -15.83 -33.16 -5.14
CA SER A 31 -16.81 -32.08 -4.97
C SER A 31 -16.27 -30.94 -4.09
N HIS A 32 -15.54 -31.26 -3.02
CA HIS A 32 -14.93 -30.27 -2.12
C HIS A 32 -13.80 -29.47 -2.79
N ASP A 33 -12.98 -30.11 -3.62
CA ASP A 33 -11.93 -29.43 -4.40
C ASP A 33 -12.52 -28.57 -5.52
N SER A 34 -13.57 -29.05 -6.20
CA SER A 34 -14.25 -28.29 -7.26
C SER A 34 -14.83 -26.97 -6.74
N GLY A 35 -15.42 -26.96 -5.54
CA GLY A 35 -15.95 -25.75 -4.91
C GLY A 35 -14.88 -24.69 -4.60
N GLN A 36 -13.67 -25.12 -4.23
CA GLN A 36 -12.55 -24.20 -3.99
C GLN A 36 -12.06 -23.55 -5.28
N PHE A 37 -11.94 -24.32 -6.38
CA PHE A 37 -11.57 -23.75 -7.67
C PHE A 37 -12.61 -22.78 -8.22
N VAL A 38 -13.91 -23.07 -8.05
CA VAL A 38 -15.00 -22.15 -8.40
C VAL A 38 -14.91 -20.85 -7.60
N SER A 39 -14.65 -20.95 -6.29
CA SER A 39 -14.48 -19.77 -5.44
C SER A 39 -13.28 -18.93 -5.87
N ILE A 40 -12.13 -19.55 -6.12
CA ILE A 40 -10.93 -18.86 -6.63
C ILE A 40 -11.20 -18.20 -7.99
N PHE A 41 -11.96 -18.86 -8.89
CA PHE A 41 -12.36 -18.28 -10.17
C PHE A 41 -13.15 -16.98 -9.97
N TRP A 42 -14.18 -16.99 -9.13
CA TRP A 42 -14.99 -15.79 -8.85
C TRP A 42 -14.17 -14.68 -8.19
N ILE A 43 -13.34 -15.03 -7.20
CA ILE A 43 -12.47 -14.07 -6.51
C ILE A 43 -11.52 -13.41 -7.50
N THR A 44 -10.89 -14.19 -8.38
CA THR A 44 -9.94 -13.69 -9.39
C THR A 44 -10.65 -12.87 -10.47
N LEU A 45 -11.86 -13.27 -10.86
CA LEU A 45 -12.69 -12.50 -11.80
C LEU A 45 -13.04 -11.13 -11.22
N VAL A 46 -13.43 -11.05 -9.94
CA VAL A 46 -13.67 -9.78 -9.25
C VAL A 46 -12.40 -8.93 -9.20
N ALA A 47 -11.26 -9.54 -8.87
CA ALA A 47 -9.96 -8.86 -8.85
C ALA A 47 -9.59 -8.26 -10.22
N LEU A 48 -9.91 -8.97 -11.31
CA LEU A 48 -9.70 -8.51 -12.68
C LEU A 48 -10.63 -7.34 -13.07
N LEU A 49 -11.91 -7.42 -12.70
CA LEU A 49 -12.93 -6.43 -13.09
C LEU A 49 -12.85 -5.13 -12.29
N SER A 50 -12.48 -5.20 -11.01
CA SER A 50 -12.42 -4.05 -10.11
C SER A 50 -11.65 -2.83 -10.68
N PRO A 51 -10.38 -2.95 -11.14
CA PRO A 51 -9.64 -1.81 -11.67
C PRO A 51 -10.25 -1.25 -12.98
N ILE A 52 -10.92 -2.07 -13.78
CA ILE A 52 -11.60 -1.64 -15.01
C ILE A 52 -12.81 -0.76 -14.62
N LEU A 53 -13.60 -1.21 -13.66
CA LEU A 53 -14.76 -0.47 -13.15
C LEU A 53 -14.35 0.83 -12.45
N SER A 54 -13.28 0.81 -11.66
CA SER A 54 -12.70 2.03 -11.09
C SER A 54 -12.34 3.05 -12.18
N ARG A 55 -11.71 2.62 -13.28
CA ARG A 55 -11.40 3.51 -14.42
C ARG A 55 -12.65 4.02 -15.12
N LEU A 56 -13.69 3.21 -15.27
CA LEU A 56 -14.97 3.65 -15.87
C LEU A 56 -15.66 4.75 -15.05
N THR A 57 -15.48 4.76 -13.73
CA THR A 57 -15.96 5.87 -12.87
C THR A 57 -15.07 7.12 -12.89
N GLY A 58 -14.04 7.16 -13.74
CA GLY A 58 -13.04 8.23 -13.75
C GLY A 58 -12.13 8.23 -12.52
N LYS A 59 -11.90 7.05 -11.91
CA LYS A 59 -11.13 6.86 -10.65
C LYS A 59 -11.70 7.58 -9.43
N LYS A 60 -12.99 7.95 -9.45
CA LYS A 60 -13.68 8.51 -8.28
C LYS A 60 -13.89 7.48 -7.18
N ILE A 61 -14.16 6.23 -7.58
CA ILE A 61 -14.32 5.11 -6.65
C ILE A 61 -13.02 4.29 -6.67
N PRO A 62 -12.33 4.14 -5.52
CA PRO A 62 -11.15 3.28 -5.42
C PRO A 62 -11.46 1.84 -5.79
N ASP A 63 -10.51 1.16 -6.42
CA ASP A 63 -10.55 -0.28 -6.73
C ASP A 63 -10.84 -1.14 -5.50
N VAL A 64 -10.25 -0.82 -4.36
CA VAL A 64 -10.49 -1.51 -3.08
C VAL A 64 -11.98 -1.53 -2.69
N VAL A 65 -12.72 -0.46 -2.99
CA VAL A 65 -14.16 -0.40 -2.70
C VAL A 65 -14.94 -1.37 -3.59
N PHE A 66 -14.59 -1.48 -4.87
CA PHE A 66 -15.19 -2.48 -5.77
C PHE A 66 -14.85 -3.91 -5.35
N LEU A 67 -13.62 -4.16 -4.91
CA LEU A 67 -13.21 -5.49 -4.41
C LEU A 67 -14.10 -5.93 -3.23
N LEU A 68 -14.38 -5.02 -2.28
CA LEU A 68 -15.27 -5.29 -1.15
C LEU A 68 -16.73 -5.47 -1.58
N ILE A 69 -17.26 -4.57 -2.42
CA ILE A 69 -18.66 -4.64 -2.87
C ILE A 69 -18.90 -5.95 -3.62
N PHE A 70 -18.04 -6.30 -4.58
CA PHE A 70 -18.21 -7.54 -5.31
C PHE A 70 -17.90 -8.77 -4.46
N GLY A 71 -16.94 -8.70 -3.54
CA GLY A 71 -16.73 -9.75 -2.53
C GLY A 71 -17.98 -10.03 -1.72
N LEU A 72 -18.64 -8.97 -1.24
CA LEU A 72 -19.92 -9.04 -0.55
C LEU A 72 -21.02 -9.68 -1.42
N LEU A 73 -21.07 -9.36 -2.72
CA LEU A 73 -22.06 -9.92 -3.64
C LEU A 73 -21.82 -11.41 -3.94
N ILE A 74 -20.58 -11.81 -4.24
CA ILE A 74 -20.27 -13.21 -4.56
C ILE A 74 -20.21 -14.11 -3.33
N GLY A 75 -20.04 -13.52 -2.15
CA GLY A 75 -19.87 -14.24 -0.89
C GLY A 75 -21.11 -14.98 -0.41
N PRO A 76 -20.98 -15.76 0.67
CA PRO A 76 -22.04 -16.64 1.19
C PRO A 76 -23.27 -15.88 1.68
N ASN A 77 -23.09 -14.62 2.10
CA ASN A 77 -24.16 -13.77 2.61
C ASN A 77 -25.12 -13.23 1.52
N MET A 78 -24.82 -13.42 0.23
CA MET A 78 -25.62 -12.90 -0.89
C MET A 78 -25.87 -13.97 -1.96
N PHE A 79 -25.05 -14.03 -3.01
CA PHE A 79 -25.25 -14.98 -4.10
C PHE A 79 -24.65 -16.37 -3.82
N ASN A 80 -23.82 -16.48 -2.78
CA ASN A 80 -23.16 -17.72 -2.39
C ASN A 80 -22.45 -18.44 -3.56
N LEU A 81 -21.79 -17.65 -4.40
CA LEU A 81 -21.02 -18.13 -5.57
C LEU A 81 -19.61 -18.56 -5.19
N ALA A 82 -19.09 -18.02 -4.09
CA ALA A 82 -17.79 -18.34 -3.53
C ALA A 82 -17.92 -18.56 -2.01
N SER A 83 -17.22 -19.58 -1.49
CA SER A 83 -17.08 -19.84 -0.06
C SER A 83 -15.72 -19.38 0.46
N SER A 84 -15.58 -19.22 1.77
CA SER A 84 -14.32 -18.86 2.44
C SER A 84 -13.65 -20.05 3.12
N GLU A 85 -13.90 -21.27 2.64
CA GLU A 85 -13.39 -22.52 3.22
C GLU A 85 -12.14 -23.03 2.49
N GLY A 86 -11.49 -24.06 3.06
CA GLY A 86 -10.34 -24.74 2.45
C GLY A 86 -9.09 -23.86 2.43
N GLY A 87 -8.43 -23.74 1.28
CA GLY A 87 -7.19 -22.96 1.13
C GLY A 87 -7.36 -21.42 1.08
N ILE A 88 -8.60 -20.91 1.02
CA ILE A 88 -8.89 -19.48 0.82
C ILE A 88 -8.46 -18.61 2.02
N PRO A 89 -8.69 -19.00 3.29
CA PRO A 89 -8.21 -18.25 4.45
C PRO A 89 -6.69 -18.06 4.46
N LEU A 90 -5.92 -19.09 4.08
CA LEU A 90 -4.46 -18.97 3.98
C LEU A 90 -4.05 -17.95 2.91
N LEU A 91 -4.72 -17.96 1.75
CA LEU A 91 -4.48 -16.96 0.71
C LEU A 91 -4.85 -15.55 1.17
N LYS A 92 -5.94 -15.40 1.94
CA LYS A 92 -6.36 -14.12 2.55
C LYS A 92 -5.29 -13.61 3.50
N GLU A 93 -4.76 -14.47 4.37
CA GLU A 93 -3.70 -14.12 5.33
C GLU A 93 -2.39 -13.74 4.64
N LEU A 94 -2.03 -14.42 3.55
CA LEU A 94 -0.89 -14.02 2.71
C LEU A 94 -1.13 -12.66 2.02
N GLY A 95 -2.35 -12.38 1.59
CA GLY A 95 -2.77 -11.09 1.04
C GLY A 95 -2.67 -9.95 2.06
N LEU A 96 -3.16 -10.20 3.28
CA LEU A 96 -3.00 -9.32 4.44
C LEU A 96 -1.52 -9.07 4.74
N GLY A 97 -0.72 -10.15 4.78
CA GLY A 97 0.72 -10.07 5.00
C GLY A 97 1.44 -9.25 3.93
N MET A 98 1.08 -9.40 2.65
CA MET A 98 1.65 -8.55 1.59
C MET A 98 1.26 -7.08 1.73
N LEU A 99 0.02 -6.79 2.10
CA LEU A 99 -0.44 -5.42 2.30
C LEU A 99 0.38 -4.72 3.40
N PHE A 100 0.56 -5.39 4.53
CA PHE A 100 1.32 -4.85 5.66
C PHE A 100 2.84 -4.88 5.46
N LEU A 101 3.36 -5.81 4.65
CA LEU A 101 4.75 -5.77 4.17
C LEU A 101 5.02 -4.49 3.39
N ILE A 102 4.15 -4.14 2.44
CA ILE A 102 4.28 -2.92 1.65
C ILE A 102 4.16 -1.69 2.54
N ALA A 103 3.15 -1.64 3.43
CA ALA A 103 2.99 -0.55 4.39
C ALA A 103 4.25 -0.34 5.26
N GLY A 104 4.79 -1.42 5.84
CA GLY A 104 6.04 -1.38 6.61
C GLY A 104 7.24 -0.92 5.76
N PHE A 105 7.27 -1.30 4.47
CA PHE A 105 8.35 -0.89 3.56
C PHE A 105 8.28 0.60 3.17
N GLU A 106 7.08 1.18 3.15
CA GLU A 106 6.86 2.59 2.80
C GLU A 106 7.17 3.55 3.96
N ILE A 107 7.10 3.08 5.20
CA ILE A 107 7.32 3.91 6.37
C ILE A 107 8.76 4.40 6.46
N ASN A 108 8.89 5.73 6.57
CA ASN A 108 10.15 6.38 6.83
C ASN A 108 10.26 6.71 8.33
N VAL A 109 10.98 5.89 9.09
CA VAL A 109 11.17 6.08 10.54
C VAL A 109 11.77 7.45 10.89
N SER A 110 12.55 8.06 9.98
CA SER A 110 13.11 9.40 10.22
C SER A 110 12.06 10.50 10.28
N SER A 111 10.92 10.37 9.57
CA SER A 111 9.84 11.36 9.63
C SER A 111 9.09 11.30 10.96
N LEU A 112 9.05 10.14 11.61
CA LEU A 112 8.43 9.96 12.93
C LEU A 112 9.20 10.67 14.06
N ARG A 113 10.50 10.89 13.87
CA ARG A 113 11.36 11.64 14.83
C ARG A 113 11.30 13.15 14.64
N SER A 114 10.51 13.63 13.70
CA SER A 114 10.26 15.06 13.52
C SER A 114 9.26 15.59 14.56
N ARG A 115 9.23 16.91 14.78
CA ARG A 115 8.22 17.55 15.63
C ARG A 115 6.79 17.25 15.19
N GLN A 116 6.57 17.17 13.87
CA GLN A 116 5.28 16.76 13.30
C GLN A 116 4.97 15.30 13.64
N GLY A 117 5.97 14.42 13.58
CA GLY A 117 5.84 13.02 14.00
C GLY A 117 5.43 12.87 15.46
N TYR A 118 6.08 13.59 16.37
CA TYR A 118 5.68 13.61 17.79
C TYR A 118 4.25 14.13 18.00
N SER A 119 3.87 15.19 17.28
CA SER A 119 2.50 15.71 17.30
C SER A 119 1.48 14.68 16.79
N ALA A 120 1.80 13.98 15.71
CA ALA A 120 0.96 12.94 15.13
C ALA A 120 0.80 11.74 16.09
N ILE A 121 1.87 11.33 16.78
CA ILE A 121 1.84 10.29 17.82
C ILE A 121 0.94 10.71 18.98
N ALA A 122 1.12 11.91 19.52
CA ALA A 122 0.28 12.43 20.60
C ALA A 122 -1.20 12.50 20.17
N THR A 123 -1.46 12.99 18.96
CA THR A 123 -2.80 13.06 18.37
C THR A 123 -3.39 11.66 18.22
N TRP A 124 -2.60 10.67 17.80
CA TRP A 124 -3.07 9.29 17.67
C TRP A 124 -3.48 8.70 19.02
N PHE A 125 -2.73 8.94 20.11
CA PHE A 125 -3.15 8.49 21.44
C PHE A 125 -4.48 9.15 21.87
N VAL A 126 -4.68 10.42 21.54
CA VAL A 126 -5.98 11.09 21.76
C VAL A 126 -7.08 10.42 20.92
N CYS A 127 -6.83 10.13 19.65
CA CYS A 127 -7.78 9.42 18.79
C CYS A 127 -8.15 8.03 19.34
N PHE A 128 -7.14 7.27 19.74
CA PHE A 128 -7.28 5.92 20.28
C PHE A 128 -8.09 5.92 21.57
N THR A 129 -7.76 6.82 22.50
CA THR A 129 -8.50 6.97 23.77
C THR A 129 -9.93 7.45 23.56
N LEU A 130 -10.17 8.37 22.62
CA LEU A 130 -11.52 8.78 22.24
C LEU A 130 -12.33 7.63 21.63
N GLY A 131 -11.72 6.80 20.78
CA GLY A 131 -12.36 5.61 20.24
C GLY A 131 -12.73 4.59 21.31
N MET A 132 -11.82 4.32 22.26
CA MET A 132 -12.10 3.47 23.42
C MET A 132 -13.23 4.03 24.30
N ALA A 133 -13.15 5.33 24.63
CA ALA A 133 -14.13 5.99 25.48
C ALA A 133 -15.51 6.06 24.80
N GLY A 134 -15.55 6.30 23.49
CA GLY A 134 -16.77 6.28 22.69
C GLY A 134 -17.43 4.89 22.70
N ALA A 135 -16.66 3.83 22.49
CA ALA A 135 -17.15 2.46 22.57
C ALA A 135 -17.66 2.11 23.98
N ALA A 136 -16.93 2.51 25.02
CA ALA A 136 -17.33 2.30 26.41
C ALA A 136 -18.62 3.06 26.76
N ALA A 137 -18.75 4.32 26.33
CA ALA A 137 -19.94 5.13 26.57
C ALA A 137 -21.18 4.55 25.87
N ILE A 138 -21.05 4.15 24.59
CA ILE A 138 -22.16 3.57 23.81
C ILE A 138 -22.65 2.26 24.44
N THR A 139 -21.72 1.45 24.97
CA THR A 139 -22.04 0.16 25.60
C THR A 139 -22.30 0.28 27.10
N ALA A 140 -22.35 1.49 27.66
CA ALA A 140 -22.50 1.73 29.09
C ALA A 140 -21.52 0.93 29.98
N PHE A 141 -20.27 0.79 29.53
CA PHE A 141 -19.21 0.06 30.25
C PHE A 141 -19.51 -1.43 30.50
N SER A 142 -20.40 -2.02 29.70
CA SER A 142 -20.83 -3.42 29.87
C SER A 142 -19.91 -4.47 29.21
N ARG A 143 -18.91 -4.04 28.44
CA ARG A 143 -17.98 -4.93 27.71
C ARG A 143 -16.60 -4.89 28.35
N GLU A 144 -15.79 -5.87 27.99
CA GLU A 144 -14.41 -5.97 28.47
C GLU A 144 -13.51 -4.91 27.85
N LEU A 145 -12.40 -4.60 28.52
CA LEU A 145 -11.45 -3.61 28.06
C LEU A 145 -10.91 -3.91 26.65
N ASN A 146 -10.69 -5.20 26.34
CA ASN A 146 -10.16 -5.63 25.04
C ASN A 146 -11.11 -5.30 23.88
N THR A 147 -12.43 -5.35 24.10
CA THR A 147 -13.43 -4.89 23.13
C THR A 147 -13.27 -3.38 22.86
N TYR A 148 -13.07 -2.57 23.90
CA TYR A 148 -12.86 -1.13 23.74
C TYR A 148 -11.55 -0.81 23.04
N VAL A 149 -10.49 -1.55 23.33
CA VAL A 149 -9.22 -1.44 22.62
C VAL A 149 -9.42 -1.77 21.14
N ALA A 150 -10.09 -2.89 20.80
CA ALA A 150 -10.32 -3.28 19.41
C ALA A 150 -11.05 -2.18 18.60
N VAL A 151 -12.12 -1.62 19.16
CA VAL A 151 -12.85 -0.51 18.53
C VAL A 151 -12.00 0.77 18.49
N GLY A 152 -11.26 1.08 19.56
CA GLY A 152 -10.35 2.24 19.60
C GLY A 152 -9.26 2.18 18.54
N VAL A 153 -8.67 1.00 18.33
CA VAL A 153 -7.70 0.73 17.26
C VAL A 153 -8.36 0.93 15.89
N ALA A 154 -9.53 0.32 15.66
CA ALA A 154 -10.25 0.43 14.40
C ALA A 154 -10.51 1.91 14.04
N LEU A 155 -11.08 2.68 14.98
CA LEU A 155 -11.49 4.07 14.77
C LEU A 155 -10.31 5.06 14.67
N SER A 156 -9.13 4.72 15.18
CA SER A 156 -7.95 5.61 15.18
C SER A 156 -6.95 5.32 14.05
N SER A 157 -7.20 4.27 13.25
CA SER A 157 -6.32 3.80 12.19
C SER A 157 -6.35 4.69 10.93
N THR A 158 -5.29 4.57 10.12
CA THR A 158 -5.16 5.25 8.83
C THR A 158 -4.58 4.28 7.79
N ALA A 159 -5.00 4.37 6.53
CA ALA A 159 -4.63 3.48 5.43
C ALA A 159 -3.72 4.21 4.43
N LEU A 160 -2.43 4.35 4.76
CA LEU A 160 -1.48 5.09 3.93
C LEU A 160 -1.33 4.45 2.54
N GLY A 161 -1.29 3.12 2.47
CA GLY A 161 -1.09 2.38 1.21
C GLY A 161 -2.16 2.63 0.14
N THR A 162 -3.40 2.96 0.53
CA THR A 162 -4.46 3.33 -0.43
C THR A 162 -4.48 4.84 -0.71
N LEU A 163 -4.11 5.65 0.28
CA LEU A 163 -4.07 7.11 0.18
C LEU A 163 -2.95 7.62 -0.71
N LEU A 164 -1.80 6.96 -0.74
CA LEU A 164 -0.63 7.37 -1.52
C LEU A 164 -0.92 7.50 -3.04
N PRO A 165 -1.46 6.46 -3.71
CA PRO A 165 -1.89 6.57 -5.10
C PRO A 165 -2.94 7.66 -5.31
N MET A 166 -3.87 7.82 -4.37
CA MET A 166 -4.90 8.85 -4.42
C MET A 166 -4.28 10.25 -4.36
N LEU A 167 -3.42 10.54 -3.39
CA LEU A 167 -2.72 11.84 -3.27
C LEU A 167 -1.93 12.15 -4.53
N LYS A 168 -1.27 11.15 -5.12
CA LYS A 168 -0.54 11.32 -6.40
C LYS A 168 -1.49 11.67 -7.55
N SER A 169 -2.60 10.93 -7.68
CA SER A 169 -3.58 11.17 -8.74
C SER A 169 -4.28 12.53 -8.64
N HIS A 170 -4.49 13.03 -7.40
CA HIS A 170 -5.07 14.34 -7.14
C HIS A 170 -4.03 15.47 -7.17
N GLY A 171 -2.74 15.19 -7.43
CA GLY A 171 -1.68 16.20 -7.40
C GLY A 171 -1.46 16.84 -6.02
N ALA A 172 -1.72 16.07 -4.95
CA ALA A 172 -1.41 16.44 -3.57
C ALA A 172 -0.07 15.83 -3.08
N ALA A 173 0.50 14.88 -3.83
CA ALA A 173 1.82 14.33 -3.51
C ALA A 173 2.90 15.42 -3.56
N GLY A 174 3.77 15.46 -2.54
CA GLY A 174 4.82 16.47 -2.42
C GLY A 174 4.34 17.86 -1.92
N THR A 175 3.05 18.05 -1.71
CA THR A 175 2.50 19.26 -1.07
C THR A 175 2.60 19.18 0.46
N PRO A 176 2.47 20.30 1.20
CA PRO A 176 2.39 20.26 2.67
C PRO A 176 1.29 19.33 3.19
N VAL A 177 0.10 19.34 2.55
CA VAL A 177 -1.00 18.42 2.89
C VAL A 177 -0.58 16.97 2.69
N GLY A 178 -0.01 16.64 1.53
CA GLY A 178 0.43 15.28 1.22
C GLY A 178 1.50 14.78 2.19
N ASN A 179 2.50 15.61 2.51
CA ASN A 179 3.54 15.28 3.48
C ASN A 179 2.96 15.06 4.89
N ALA A 180 1.99 15.89 5.30
CA ALA A 180 1.33 15.72 6.58
C ALA A 180 0.48 14.45 6.64
N VAL A 181 -0.22 14.10 5.56
CA VAL A 181 -0.96 12.84 5.45
C VAL A 181 0.00 11.65 5.56
N LEU A 182 1.19 11.72 4.96
CA LEU A 182 2.20 10.67 5.10
C LEU A 182 2.67 10.49 6.54
N VAL A 183 2.89 11.57 7.29
CA VAL A 183 3.30 11.48 8.69
C VAL A 183 2.17 10.91 9.56
N HIS A 184 0.95 11.44 9.44
CA HIS A 184 -0.21 10.93 10.18
C HIS A 184 -0.57 9.51 9.79
N GLY A 185 -0.41 9.15 8.51
CA GLY A 185 -0.65 7.81 7.98
C GLY A 185 0.37 6.82 8.51
N ALA A 186 1.67 7.15 8.51
CA ALA A 186 2.70 6.27 9.06
C ALA A 186 2.46 5.98 10.56
N VAL A 187 2.07 7.00 11.34
CA VAL A 187 1.68 6.82 12.75
C VAL A 187 0.39 6.00 12.88
N GLY A 188 -0.60 6.32 12.04
CA GLY A 188 -1.91 5.66 11.99
C GLY A 188 -1.89 4.25 11.41
N GLU A 189 -0.75 3.79 10.88
CA GLU A 189 -0.51 2.38 10.54
C GLU A 189 0.32 1.69 11.62
N LEU A 190 1.42 2.31 12.02
CA LEU A 190 2.38 1.71 12.94
C LEU A 190 1.80 1.48 14.34
N LEU A 191 1.17 2.50 14.94
CA LEU A 191 0.71 2.42 16.33
C LEU A 191 -0.46 1.45 16.52
N PRO A 192 -1.46 1.39 15.62
CA PRO A 192 -2.49 0.36 15.68
C PRO A 192 -1.94 -1.07 15.66
N ILE A 193 -0.93 -1.37 14.85
CA ILE A 193 -0.33 -2.72 14.77
C ILE A 193 0.29 -3.09 16.12
N PHE A 194 1.05 -2.17 16.73
CA PHE A 194 1.58 -2.37 18.08
C PHE A 194 0.47 -2.49 19.13
N ALA A 195 -0.61 -1.71 19.02
CA ALA A 195 -1.73 -1.76 19.93
C ALA A 195 -2.45 -3.11 19.88
N ILE A 196 -2.70 -3.66 18.69
CA ILE A 196 -3.28 -5.01 18.54
C ILE A 196 -2.37 -6.04 19.20
N SER A 197 -1.07 -6.01 18.90
CA SER A 197 -0.13 -7.01 19.43
C SER A 197 0.11 -6.91 20.93
N LEU A 198 0.03 -5.72 21.53
CA LEU A 198 0.30 -5.51 22.96
C LEU A 198 -0.95 -5.58 23.83
N LEU A 199 -2.07 -5.05 23.35
CA LEU A 199 -3.27 -4.81 24.15
C LEU A 199 -4.38 -5.85 23.90
N LEU A 200 -4.38 -6.53 22.74
CA LEU A 200 -5.27 -7.67 22.48
C LEU A 200 -4.59 -9.02 22.76
N SER A 201 -3.34 -9.02 23.23
CA SER A 201 -2.66 -10.25 23.64
C SER A 201 -3.30 -10.82 24.91
N SER A 202 -3.48 -12.14 24.96
CA SER A 202 -3.94 -12.87 26.15
C SER A 202 -2.93 -12.86 27.31
N ARG A 203 -1.76 -12.24 27.12
CA ARG A 203 -0.67 -12.14 28.11
C ARG A 203 -0.81 -10.88 28.95
N SER A 204 -0.18 -10.88 30.13
CA SER A 204 -0.03 -9.65 30.89
C SER A 204 0.74 -8.60 30.06
N PRO A 205 0.42 -7.29 30.14
CA PRO A 205 1.03 -6.28 29.29
C PRO A 205 2.58 -6.27 29.34
N GLY A 206 3.15 -6.55 30.52
CA GLY A 206 4.61 -6.67 30.67
C GLY A 206 5.18 -7.86 29.90
N MET A 207 4.52 -9.02 29.95
CA MET A 207 4.94 -10.20 29.18
C MET A 207 4.74 -9.98 27.68
N ALA A 208 3.63 -9.36 27.26
CA ALA A 208 3.40 -9.01 25.87
C ALA A 208 4.51 -8.10 25.32
N PHE A 209 4.94 -7.10 26.11
CA PHE A 209 6.07 -6.24 25.75
C PHE A 209 7.40 -6.99 25.63
N VAL A 210 7.70 -7.90 26.57
CA VAL A 210 8.92 -8.72 26.53
C VAL A 210 8.92 -9.64 25.30
N VAL A 211 7.80 -10.29 25.01
CA VAL A 211 7.63 -11.16 23.84
C VAL A 211 7.76 -10.36 22.56
N LEU A 212 7.15 -9.17 22.49
CA LEU A 212 7.30 -8.25 21.35
C LEU A 212 8.76 -7.83 21.14
N LEU A 213 9.49 -7.51 22.22
CA LEU A 213 10.89 -7.14 22.15
C LEU A 213 11.76 -8.31 21.67
N ALA A 214 11.52 -9.51 22.20
CA ALA A 214 12.20 -10.73 21.77
C ALA A 214 11.93 -11.02 20.28
N PHE A 215 10.68 -10.90 19.85
CA PHE A 215 10.29 -11.00 18.45
C PHE A 215 11.04 -9.98 17.57
N MET A 216 11.12 -8.72 17.99
CA MET A 216 11.84 -7.68 17.24
C MET A 216 13.35 -8.00 17.12
N VAL A 217 13.97 -8.53 18.16
CA VAL A 217 15.37 -8.97 18.12
C VAL A 217 15.55 -10.13 17.14
N VAL A 218 14.69 -11.15 17.22
CA VAL A 218 14.71 -12.29 16.30
C VAL A 218 14.49 -11.82 14.86
N ALA A 219 13.53 -10.92 14.63
CA ALA A 219 13.22 -10.40 13.31
C ALA A 219 14.43 -9.69 12.69
N VAL A 220 15.11 -8.83 13.46
CA VAL A 220 16.33 -8.14 13.01
C VAL A 220 17.46 -9.13 12.74
N ILE A 221 17.68 -10.14 13.61
CA ILE A 221 18.72 -11.16 13.41
C ILE A 221 18.46 -11.95 12.12
N THR A 222 17.24 -12.48 11.96
CA THR A 222 16.80 -13.23 10.78
C THR A 222 17.03 -12.44 9.50
N ALA A 223 16.86 -11.13 9.54
CA ALA A 223 17.07 -10.26 8.40
C ALA A 223 18.54 -9.93 8.09
N LEU A 224 19.39 -9.87 9.12
CA LEU A 224 20.81 -9.59 8.95
C LEU A 224 21.60 -10.79 8.41
N ILE A 225 21.13 -12.02 8.67
CA ILE A 225 21.81 -13.26 8.24
C ILE A 225 21.97 -13.32 6.71
N PRO A 226 20.91 -13.17 5.89
CA PRO A 226 21.06 -13.13 4.44
C PRO A 226 22.00 -12.03 3.99
N HIS A 227 21.83 -10.80 4.51
CA HIS A 227 22.65 -9.65 4.11
C HIS A 227 24.14 -9.84 4.41
N ARG A 228 24.49 -10.38 5.59
CA ARG A 228 25.89 -10.67 5.94
C ARG A 228 26.48 -11.79 5.12
N LEU A 229 25.70 -12.84 4.81
CA LEU A 229 26.13 -13.94 3.95
C LEU A 229 26.42 -13.44 2.52
N PHE A 230 25.55 -12.57 1.97
CA PHE A 230 25.79 -11.91 0.68
C PHE A 230 26.96 -10.92 0.69
N ALA A 231 27.34 -10.38 1.85
CA ALA A 231 28.47 -9.46 1.98
C ALA A 231 29.83 -10.17 2.15
N HIS A 232 29.87 -11.31 2.83
CA HIS A 232 31.11 -11.98 3.23
C HIS A 232 31.51 -13.18 2.37
N VAL A 233 30.64 -13.68 1.49
CA VAL A 233 30.98 -14.79 0.58
C VAL A 233 31.46 -14.22 -0.78
N PRO A 234 32.78 -14.13 -1.03
CA PRO A 234 33.30 -13.74 -2.34
C PRO A 234 32.92 -14.82 -3.35
N GLY A 235 32.12 -14.45 -4.36
CA GLY A 235 31.56 -15.36 -5.37
C GLY A 235 30.04 -15.27 -5.48
N LEU A 236 29.32 -15.09 -4.36
CA LEU A 236 27.84 -15.01 -4.40
C LEU A 236 27.37 -13.69 -5.04
N ARG A 237 28.10 -12.60 -4.81
CA ARG A 237 27.90 -11.33 -5.51
C ARG A 237 28.22 -11.42 -7.01
N GLN A 238 29.20 -12.24 -7.37
CA GLN A 238 29.64 -12.43 -8.76
C GLN A 238 28.67 -13.31 -9.55
N ILE A 239 28.07 -14.31 -8.91
CA ILE A 239 26.98 -15.12 -9.46
C ILE A 239 25.73 -14.25 -9.67
N MET A 240 25.35 -13.39 -8.72
CA MET A 240 24.23 -12.46 -8.91
C MET A 240 24.53 -11.31 -9.90
N ALA A 241 25.78 -10.88 -10.02
CA ALA A 241 26.20 -9.85 -10.99
C ALA A 241 26.32 -10.40 -12.42
N ALA A 242 26.70 -11.67 -12.59
CA ALA A 242 26.60 -12.38 -13.87
C ALA A 242 25.13 -12.52 -14.33
N GLU A 243 24.21 -12.45 -13.36
CA GLU A 243 22.76 -12.51 -13.52
C GLU A 243 22.11 -11.11 -13.35
N ALA A 244 22.78 -10.02 -13.77
CA ALA A 244 22.32 -8.64 -13.53
C ALA A 244 20.92 -8.27 -14.09
N ASN A 245 20.34 -9.10 -14.98
CA ASN A 245 18.94 -8.97 -15.43
C ASN A 245 17.93 -9.71 -14.53
N THR A 246 18.37 -10.61 -13.63
CA THR A 246 17.54 -11.44 -12.72
C THR A 246 17.58 -10.99 -11.26
N THR A 247 18.52 -10.10 -10.87
CA THR A 247 18.74 -9.63 -9.48
C THR A 247 17.45 -9.17 -8.78
N GLY A 248 16.48 -8.66 -9.54
CA GLY A 248 15.19 -8.27 -8.99
C GLY A 248 14.30 -9.40 -8.48
N GLN A 249 14.34 -10.56 -9.13
CA GLN A 249 13.56 -11.73 -8.70
C GLN A 249 14.12 -12.31 -7.41
N THR A 250 15.44 -12.35 -7.25
CA THR A 250 16.09 -12.87 -6.02
C THR A 250 15.78 -11.99 -4.81
N VAL A 251 15.83 -10.66 -4.96
CA VAL A 251 15.47 -9.74 -3.87
C VAL A 251 14.00 -9.89 -3.47
N LEU A 252 13.12 -10.09 -4.46
CA LEU A 252 11.70 -10.31 -4.20
C LEU A 252 11.45 -11.67 -3.52
N ARG A 253 12.13 -12.75 -3.95
CA ARG A 253 12.09 -14.06 -3.27
C ARG A 253 12.59 -13.96 -1.84
N LEU A 254 13.64 -13.18 -1.59
CA LEU A 254 14.15 -12.91 -0.25
C LEU A 254 13.13 -12.12 0.58
N ALA A 255 12.44 -11.15 0.00
CA ALA A 255 11.35 -10.43 0.67
C ALA A 255 10.20 -11.37 1.04
N MET A 256 9.78 -12.25 0.14
CA MET A 256 8.74 -13.25 0.41
C MET A 256 9.17 -14.26 1.47
N PHE A 257 10.44 -14.70 1.43
CA PHE A 257 11.01 -15.56 2.46
C PHE A 257 11.06 -14.88 3.82
N LEU A 258 11.47 -13.61 3.87
CA LEU A 258 11.46 -12.81 5.11
C LEU A 258 10.03 -12.66 5.64
N LEU A 259 9.06 -12.32 4.78
CA LEU A 259 7.64 -12.23 5.14
C LEU A 259 7.15 -13.55 5.76
N ALA A 260 7.33 -14.68 5.06
CA ALA A 260 6.91 -15.99 5.55
C ALA A 260 7.59 -16.37 6.86
N THR A 261 8.89 -16.06 7.00
CA THR A 261 9.65 -16.35 8.23
C THR A 261 9.13 -15.54 9.40
N LEU A 262 8.83 -14.25 9.22
CA LEU A 262 8.34 -13.42 10.31
C LEU A 262 6.89 -13.71 10.69
N ILE A 263 6.03 -14.08 9.73
CA ILE A 263 4.68 -14.61 10.02
C ILE A 263 4.77 -15.91 10.83
N MET A 264 5.68 -16.83 10.44
CA MET A 264 5.95 -18.04 11.22
C MET A 264 6.46 -17.70 12.63
N CYS A 265 7.38 -16.74 12.77
CA CYS A 265 7.84 -16.29 14.08
C CYS A 265 6.71 -15.71 14.91
N THR A 266 5.82 -14.88 14.36
CA THR A 266 4.68 -14.36 15.13
C THR A 266 3.77 -15.47 15.60
N ALA A 267 3.52 -16.51 14.78
CA ALA A 267 2.78 -17.68 15.21
C ALA A 267 3.47 -18.42 16.39
N LEU A 268 4.80 -18.54 16.38
CA LEU A 268 5.56 -19.17 17.49
C LEU A 268 5.55 -18.35 18.79
N PHE A 269 5.36 -17.04 18.69
CA PHE A 269 5.28 -16.12 19.84
C PHE A 269 3.83 -15.79 20.23
N ASP A 270 2.82 -16.44 19.61
CA ASP A 270 1.39 -16.07 19.66
C ASP A 270 1.18 -14.55 19.55
N LEU A 271 1.78 -13.97 18.51
CA LEU A 271 1.61 -12.59 18.09
C LEU A 271 0.82 -12.56 16.78
N ASP A 272 0.24 -11.39 16.49
CA ASP A 272 -0.54 -11.19 15.28
C ASP A 272 0.33 -11.25 14.00
N ALA A 273 -0.17 -11.92 12.95
CA ALA A 273 0.54 -12.05 11.68
C ALA A 273 0.81 -10.69 11.00
N VAL A 274 -0.05 -9.69 11.23
CA VAL A 274 0.13 -8.31 10.73
C VAL A 274 1.40 -7.68 11.26
N LEU A 275 1.73 -7.91 12.54
CA LEU A 275 2.99 -7.44 13.13
C LEU A 275 4.19 -8.06 12.42
N GLY A 276 4.14 -9.35 12.14
CA GLY A 276 5.19 -10.09 11.44
C GLY A 276 5.45 -9.53 10.05
N ALA A 277 4.36 -9.34 9.30
CA ALA A 277 4.39 -8.74 7.97
C ALA A 277 4.91 -7.31 7.95
N PHE A 278 4.43 -6.48 8.87
CA PHE A 278 4.86 -5.09 8.99
C PHE A 278 6.33 -4.96 9.39
N ALA A 279 6.79 -5.79 10.34
CA ALA A 279 8.19 -5.86 10.73
C ALA A 279 9.08 -6.28 9.54
N ALA A 280 8.64 -7.23 8.70
CA ALA A 280 9.35 -7.62 7.50
C ALA A 280 9.52 -6.43 6.55
N GLY A 281 8.50 -5.59 6.42
CA GLY A 281 8.52 -4.38 5.60
C GLY A 281 9.53 -3.35 6.11
N LEU A 282 9.49 -3.03 7.40
CA LEU A 282 10.42 -2.10 8.04
C LEU A 282 11.87 -2.57 7.92
N ILE A 283 12.11 -3.85 8.16
CA ILE A 283 13.43 -4.46 8.01
C ILE A 283 13.91 -4.34 6.56
N LEU A 284 13.09 -4.76 5.61
CA LEU A 284 13.43 -4.70 4.18
C LEU A 284 13.72 -3.26 3.74
N ARG A 285 12.99 -2.29 4.29
CA ARG A 285 13.23 -0.85 4.10
C ARG A 285 14.61 -0.42 4.61
N THR A 286 15.02 -0.88 5.80
CA THR A 286 16.35 -0.56 6.34
C THR A 286 17.50 -1.20 5.57
N LEU A 287 17.28 -2.40 5.01
CA LEU A 287 18.28 -3.11 4.22
C LEU A 287 18.40 -2.60 2.77
N THR A 288 17.37 -1.91 2.27
CA THR A 288 17.34 -1.42 0.88
C THR A 288 18.03 -0.06 0.76
N PRO A 289 19.06 0.09 -0.09
CA PRO A 289 19.72 1.38 -0.30
C PRO A 289 18.74 2.45 -0.81
N PRO A 290 18.91 3.73 -0.42
CA PRO A 290 18.00 4.81 -0.83
C PRO A 290 17.73 4.89 -2.34
N ALA A 291 18.75 4.64 -3.16
CA ALA A 291 18.65 4.64 -4.63
C ALA A 291 17.77 3.51 -5.19
N ALA A 292 17.63 2.40 -4.47
CA ALA A 292 16.86 1.23 -4.88
C ALA A 292 15.43 1.21 -4.32
N LEU A 293 15.09 2.11 -3.40
CA LEU A 293 13.78 2.13 -2.73
C LEU A 293 12.62 2.20 -3.70
N HIS A 294 12.65 3.14 -4.66
CA HIS A 294 11.56 3.30 -5.62
C HIS A 294 11.37 2.06 -6.50
N MET A 295 12.47 1.44 -6.92
CA MET A 295 12.43 0.20 -7.70
C MET A 295 11.85 -0.95 -6.87
N MET A 296 12.23 -1.05 -5.61
CA MET A 296 11.76 -2.11 -4.71
C MET A 296 10.29 -1.93 -4.33
N THR A 297 9.84 -0.71 -4.02
CA THR A 297 8.42 -0.39 -3.80
C THR A 297 7.60 -0.87 -4.97
N ARG A 298 7.96 -0.48 -6.20
CA ARG A 298 7.22 -0.87 -7.41
C ARG A 298 7.17 -2.39 -7.62
N ARG A 299 8.24 -3.10 -7.28
CA ARG A 299 8.28 -4.57 -7.39
C ARG A 299 7.38 -5.26 -6.37
N LEU A 300 7.40 -4.80 -5.12
CA LEU A 300 6.51 -5.30 -4.07
C LEU A 300 5.05 -4.99 -4.40
N GLU A 301 4.75 -3.78 -4.87
CA GLU A 301 3.43 -3.38 -5.36
C GLU A 301 2.96 -4.30 -6.49
N VAL A 302 3.82 -4.61 -7.47
CA VAL A 302 3.45 -5.52 -8.56
C VAL A 302 3.06 -6.89 -8.00
N VAL A 303 3.80 -7.47 -7.05
CA VAL A 303 3.41 -8.76 -6.48
C VAL A 303 2.13 -8.66 -5.65
N GLY A 304 2.05 -7.67 -4.76
CA GLY A 304 0.92 -7.50 -3.84
C GLY A 304 -0.37 -7.20 -4.59
N PHE A 305 -0.38 -6.16 -5.43
CA PHE A 305 -1.57 -5.67 -6.12
C PHE A 305 -1.98 -6.49 -7.34
N THR A 306 -1.14 -7.40 -7.86
CA THR A 306 -1.55 -8.29 -8.97
C THR A 306 -2.53 -9.36 -8.51
N PHE A 307 -2.38 -9.90 -7.30
CA PHE A 307 -3.18 -11.05 -6.86
C PHE A 307 -3.46 -11.05 -5.36
N MET A 308 -2.44 -10.91 -4.52
CA MET A 308 -2.54 -11.20 -3.09
C MET A 308 -3.42 -10.19 -2.34
N ILE A 309 -3.20 -8.89 -2.54
CA ILE A 309 -3.97 -7.82 -1.89
C ILE A 309 -5.42 -7.78 -2.41
N PRO A 310 -5.69 -7.87 -3.73
CA PRO A 310 -7.06 -8.00 -4.22
C PRO A 310 -7.81 -9.17 -3.62
N LEU A 311 -7.17 -10.34 -3.53
CA LEU A 311 -7.77 -11.53 -2.91
C LEU A 311 -8.15 -11.27 -1.46
N PHE A 312 -7.25 -10.67 -0.66
CA PHE A 312 -7.54 -10.29 0.73
C PHE A 312 -8.80 -9.43 0.83
N PHE A 313 -8.93 -8.37 0.01
CA PHE A 313 -10.09 -7.50 0.07
C PHE A 313 -11.37 -8.19 -0.40
N VAL A 314 -11.33 -9.01 -1.45
CA VAL A 314 -12.52 -9.75 -1.91
C VAL A 314 -13.01 -10.70 -0.82
N VAL A 315 -12.11 -11.50 -0.24
CA VAL A 315 -12.47 -12.45 0.83
C VAL A 315 -12.95 -11.72 2.09
N SER A 316 -12.35 -10.57 2.42
CA SER A 316 -12.83 -9.71 3.52
C SER A 316 -14.24 -9.17 3.24
N GLY A 317 -14.56 -8.84 1.99
CA GLY A 317 -15.89 -8.45 1.56
C GLY A 317 -16.91 -9.58 1.67
N MET A 318 -16.51 -10.81 1.31
CA MET A 318 -17.36 -12.01 1.44
C MET A 318 -17.79 -12.27 2.90
N GLY A 319 -16.94 -11.92 3.86
CA GLY A 319 -17.21 -12.05 5.29
C GLY A 319 -18.17 -11.00 5.86
N ILE A 320 -18.56 -9.97 5.10
CA ILE A 320 -19.50 -8.95 5.58
C ILE A 320 -20.92 -9.52 5.58
N ASN A 321 -21.57 -9.50 6.76
CA ASN A 321 -22.98 -9.84 6.88
C ASN A 321 -23.86 -8.71 6.36
N VAL A 322 -24.42 -8.91 5.16
CA VAL A 322 -25.22 -7.91 4.45
C VAL A 322 -26.49 -7.55 5.20
N SER A 323 -27.17 -8.56 5.74
CA SER A 323 -28.39 -8.37 6.53
C SER A 323 -28.12 -7.49 7.76
N ALA A 324 -26.98 -7.67 8.43
CA ALA A 324 -26.60 -6.84 9.57
C ALA A 324 -26.37 -5.37 9.17
N VAL A 325 -25.73 -5.12 8.02
CA VAL A 325 -25.47 -3.76 7.52
C VAL A 325 -26.77 -3.06 7.09
N PHE A 326 -27.65 -3.74 6.35
CA PHE A 326 -28.92 -3.17 5.89
C PHE A 326 -29.96 -3.03 7.01
N ALA A 327 -29.96 -3.91 8.01
CA ALA A 327 -30.85 -3.81 9.15
C ALA A 327 -30.48 -2.66 10.10
N ASN A 328 -29.20 -2.24 10.11
CA ASN A 328 -28.71 -1.19 11.00
C ASN A 328 -27.99 -0.04 10.26
N PRO A 329 -28.70 0.72 9.40
CA PRO A 329 -28.12 1.85 8.68
C PRO A 329 -27.66 2.97 9.60
N LEU A 330 -28.32 3.15 10.76
CA LEU A 330 -27.90 4.10 11.78
C LEU A 330 -26.58 3.68 12.43
N GLY A 331 -26.37 2.39 12.68
CA GLY A 331 -25.09 1.84 13.15
C GLY A 331 -23.96 2.06 12.14
N LEU A 332 -24.23 1.84 10.85
CA LEU A 332 -23.25 2.14 9.79
C LEU A 332 -22.88 3.63 9.75
N LEU A 333 -23.89 4.51 9.82
CA LEU A 333 -23.67 5.96 9.89
C LEU A 333 -22.89 6.34 11.15
N ALA A 334 -23.23 5.73 12.29
CA ALA A 334 -22.54 5.95 13.57
C ALA A 334 -21.08 5.53 13.51
N VAL A 335 -20.72 4.46 12.78
CA VAL A 335 -19.32 4.10 12.52
C VAL A 335 -18.62 5.17 11.70
N VAL A 336 -19.19 5.61 10.57
CA VAL A 336 -18.56 6.63 9.70
C VAL A 336 -18.36 7.95 10.45
N VAL A 337 -19.39 8.39 11.16
CA VAL A 337 -19.33 9.59 12.01
C VAL A 337 -18.36 9.36 13.17
N GLY A 338 -18.35 8.18 13.78
CA GLY A 338 -17.43 7.79 14.84
C GLY A 338 -15.96 7.87 14.40
N ILE A 339 -15.63 7.38 13.22
CA ILE A 339 -14.28 7.51 12.63
C ILE A 339 -13.96 9.00 12.41
N LEU A 340 -14.89 9.78 11.86
CA LEU A 340 -14.68 11.22 11.66
C LEU A 340 -14.45 11.96 12.99
N LEU A 341 -15.23 11.63 14.03
CA LEU A 341 -15.14 12.26 15.35
C LEU A 341 -13.93 11.80 16.17
N CYS A 342 -13.54 10.53 16.06
CA CYS A 342 -12.42 9.98 16.82
C CYS A 342 -11.08 10.23 16.13
N ARG A 343 -11.03 10.29 14.80
CA ARG A 343 -9.79 10.48 14.04
C ARG A 343 -9.71 11.82 13.34
N GLY A 344 -10.72 12.14 12.52
CA GLY A 344 -10.71 13.37 11.71
C GLY A 344 -10.70 14.64 12.57
N VAL A 345 -11.62 14.75 13.54
CA VAL A 345 -11.74 15.94 14.40
C VAL A 345 -10.48 16.17 15.25
N PRO A 346 -9.91 15.19 15.98
CA PRO A 346 -8.69 15.43 16.74
C PRO A 346 -7.50 15.83 15.87
N VAL A 347 -7.36 15.27 14.67
CA VAL A 347 -6.33 15.71 13.71
C VAL A 347 -6.55 17.15 13.28
N LEU A 348 -7.79 17.54 12.98
CA LEU A 348 -8.15 18.92 12.65
C LEU A 348 -7.84 19.89 13.80
N LEU A 349 -8.22 19.52 15.04
CA LEU A 349 -8.02 20.33 16.23
C LEU A 349 -6.53 20.45 16.57
N ALA A 350 -5.76 19.36 16.45
CA ALA A 350 -4.32 19.36 16.66
C ALA A 350 -3.64 20.40 15.75
N GLU A 351 -3.97 20.38 14.46
CA GLU A 351 -3.45 21.33 13.47
C GLU A 351 -4.00 22.75 13.64
N HIS A 352 -5.19 22.92 14.22
CA HIS A 352 -5.78 24.23 14.43
C HIS A 352 -5.17 24.95 15.63
N PHE A 353 -4.97 24.23 16.73
CA PHE A 353 -4.60 24.81 18.02
C PHE A 353 -3.11 24.69 18.36
N PHE A 354 -2.38 23.74 17.78
CA PHE A 354 -0.97 23.52 18.08
C PHE A 354 -0.08 23.77 16.86
N ASP A 355 1.16 24.22 17.11
CA ASP A 355 2.20 24.30 16.08
C ASP A 355 2.82 22.92 15.85
N THR A 356 2.19 22.17 14.96
CA THR A 356 2.59 20.83 14.53
C THR A 356 3.75 20.86 13.53
N ARG A 357 4.16 22.05 13.05
CA ARG A 357 5.17 22.24 11.98
C ARG A 357 4.84 21.53 10.67
N SER A 358 3.56 21.25 10.42
CA SER A 358 3.05 20.63 9.19
C SER A 358 3.16 21.52 7.94
N GLY A 359 3.32 22.83 8.14
CA GLY A 359 3.34 23.82 7.05
C GLY A 359 1.96 24.13 6.49
N LEU A 360 0.87 23.70 7.15
CA LEU A 360 -0.50 23.96 6.71
C LEU A 360 -0.95 25.36 7.14
N THR A 361 -1.25 26.22 6.17
CA THR A 361 -1.60 27.63 6.41
C THR A 361 -3.11 27.85 6.40
N THR A 362 -3.85 27.12 5.58
CA THR A 362 -5.30 27.34 5.39
C THR A 362 -6.17 26.34 6.14
N ARG A 363 -7.39 26.75 6.50
CA ARG A 363 -8.39 25.84 7.11
C ARG A 363 -8.77 24.69 6.17
N ALA A 364 -8.78 24.94 4.86
CA ALA A 364 -9.05 23.93 3.84
C ALA A 364 -7.98 22.83 3.82
N GLN A 365 -6.69 23.20 3.92
CA GLN A 365 -5.58 22.24 4.00
C GLN A 365 -5.67 21.37 5.26
N LYS A 366 -6.01 21.97 6.42
CA LYS A 366 -6.20 21.24 7.68
C LYS A 366 -7.39 20.26 7.62
N ALA A 367 -8.50 20.68 7.00
CA ALA A 367 -9.66 19.81 6.77
C ALA A 367 -9.35 18.65 5.81
N GLN A 368 -8.56 18.89 4.76
CA GLN A 368 -8.09 17.84 3.86
C GLN A 368 -7.26 16.80 4.61
N LEU A 369 -6.30 17.23 5.43
CA LEU A 369 -5.50 16.32 6.25
C LEU A 369 -6.38 15.48 7.18
N ALA A 370 -7.33 16.11 7.88
CA ALA A 370 -8.26 15.43 8.78
C ALA A 370 -9.01 14.30 8.06
N LEU A 371 -9.60 14.59 6.89
CA LEU A 371 -10.35 13.62 6.09
C LEU A 371 -9.46 12.48 5.55
N TYR A 372 -8.32 12.81 4.97
CA TYR A 372 -7.39 11.78 4.48
C TYR A 372 -6.89 10.89 5.61
N SER A 373 -6.53 11.47 6.76
CA SER A 373 -6.01 10.71 7.91
C SER A 373 -7.05 9.79 8.57
N ALA A 374 -8.34 10.00 8.32
CA ALA A 374 -9.42 9.23 8.93
C ALA A 374 -9.83 7.98 8.12
N ALA A 375 -9.31 7.80 6.90
CA ALA A 375 -9.58 6.58 6.12
C ALA A 375 -8.63 5.45 6.55
N GLY A 376 -9.15 4.36 7.12
CA GLY A 376 -8.34 3.32 7.82
C GLY A 376 -8.62 1.85 7.47
N LEU A 377 -9.33 1.56 6.38
CA LEU A 377 -9.93 0.24 6.09
C LEU A 377 -9.05 -1.01 6.35
N PRO A 378 -7.79 -1.13 5.88
CA PRO A 378 -7.00 -2.36 6.06
C PRO A 378 -6.84 -2.79 7.51
N ILE A 379 -6.60 -1.83 8.40
CA ILE A 379 -6.39 -2.08 9.83
C ILE A 379 -7.72 -2.36 10.51
N ILE A 380 -8.80 -1.70 10.08
CA ILE A 380 -10.16 -2.01 10.54
C ILE A 380 -10.47 -3.49 10.27
N VAL A 381 -10.23 -3.97 9.05
CA VAL A 381 -10.45 -5.38 8.70
C VAL A 381 -9.61 -6.30 9.60
N ALA A 382 -8.31 -6.04 9.70
CA ALA A 382 -7.40 -6.85 10.51
C ALA A 382 -7.84 -6.93 11.98
N VAL A 383 -8.10 -5.79 12.63
CA VAL A 383 -8.49 -5.79 14.04
C VAL A 383 -9.87 -6.41 14.25
N THR A 384 -10.82 -6.21 13.33
CA THR A 384 -12.13 -6.84 13.45
C THR A 384 -12.04 -8.35 13.33
N GLU A 385 -11.18 -8.87 12.45
CA GLU A 385 -10.96 -10.30 12.29
C GLU A 385 -10.39 -10.94 13.57
N VAL A 386 -9.35 -10.34 14.13
CA VAL A 386 -8.74 -10.78 15.41
C VAL A 386 -9.75 -10.68 16.56
N ALA A 387 -10.51 -9.60 16.62
CA ALA A 387 -11.49 -9.39 17.68
C ALA A 387 -12.69 -10.33 17.56
N THR A 388 -13.14 -10.68 16.35
CA THR A 388 -14.21 -11.68 16.16
C THR A 388 -13.73 -13.08 16.46
N SER A 389 -12.50 -13.45 16.07
CA SER A 389 -11.95 -14.79 16.35
C SER A 389 -11.67 -15.02 17.83
N SER A 390 -11.55 -13.93 18.61
CA SER A 390 -11.35 -13.95 20.06
C SER A 390 -12.65 -13.68 20.85
N ASP A 391 -13.82 -13.73 20.21
CA ASP A 391 -15.14 -13.44 20.81
C ASP A 391 -15.28 -12.05 21.48
N LEU A 392 -14.41 -11.09 21.11
CA LEU A 392 -14.44 -9.73 21.65
C LEU A 392 -15.45 -8.83 20.94
N LEU A 393 -15.75 -9.13 19.67
CA LEU A 393 -16.72 -8.41 18.84
C LEU A 393 -17.70 -9.38 18.18
N GLU A 394 -18.96 -8.98 18.17
CA GLU A 394 -20.00 -9.66 17.40
C GLU A 394 -19.75 -9.45 15.89
N GLU A 395 -20.05 -10.47 15.07
CA GLU A 395 -19.93 -10.42 13.61
C GLU A 395 -20.71 -9.25 12.98
N SER A 396 -21.84 -8.88 13.58
CA SER A 396 -22.66 -7.72 13.18
C SER A 396 -21.88 -6.41 13.32
N THR A 397 -21.18 -6.23 14.44
CA THR A 397 -20.38 -5.05 14.73
C THR A 397 -19.12 -5.00 13.86
N ALA A 398 -18.46 -6.14 13.66
CA ALA A 398 -17.34 -6.26 12.73
C ALA A 398 -17.76 -5.90 11.29
N SER A 399 -18.91 -6.40 10.83
CA SER A 399 -19.46 -6.09 9.51
C SER A 399 -19.74 -4.59 9.35
N LEU A 400 -20.32 -3.94 10.38
CA LEU A 400 -20.55 -2.49 10.38
C LEU A 400 -19.24 -1.69 10.37
N LEU A 401 -18.22 -2.13 11.12
CA LEU A 401 -16.90 -1.50 11.15
C LEU A 401 -16.21 -1.59 9.79
N VAL A 402 -16.18 -2.77 9.17
CA VAL A 402 -15.56 -2.97 7.84
C VAL A 402 -16.31 -2.18 6.77
N ALA A 403 -17.64 -2.26 6.73
CA ALA A 403 -18.45 -1.50 5.78
C ALA A 403 -18.32 0.02 5.97
N GLY A 404 -18.30 0.49 7.22
CA GLY A 404 -18.08 1.90 7.56
C GLY A 404 -16.68 2.36 7.15
N GLY A 405 -15.65 1.55 7.43
CA GLY A 405 -14.29 1.77 6.97
C GLY A 405 -14.19 1.89 5.44
N ALA A 406 -14.85 1.01 4.70
CA ALA A 406 -14.92 1.08 3.24
C ALA A 406 -15.59 2.37 2.76
N LEU A 407 -16.66 2.78 3.42
CA LEU A 407 -17.37 4.02 3.13
C LEU A 407 -16.51 5.26 3.42
N THR A 408 -15.67 5.25 4.47
CA THR A 408 -14.71 6.35 4.71
C THR A 408 -13.64 6.45 3.63
N VAL A 409 -13.12 5.32 3.13
CA VAL A 409 -12.15 5.27 2.01
C VAL A 409 -12.76 5.82 0.73
N LEU A 410 -14.08 5.66 0.54
CA LEU A 410 -14.80 6.26 -0.57
C LEU A 410 -15.06 7.75 -0.36
N LEU A 411 -15.69 8.12 0.75
CA LEU A 411 -16.25 9.46 0.96
C LEU A 411 -15.19 10.50 1.32
N PHE A 412 -14.28 10.18 2.25
CA PHE A 412 -13.39 11.19 2.82
C PHE A 412 -12.38 11.75 1.81
N PRO A 413 -11.72 10.93 0.97
CA PRO A 413 -10.87 11.45 -0.11
C PRO A 413 -11.62 12.34 -1.11
N LEU A 414 -12.87 11.98 -1.44
CA LEU A 414 -13.71 12.76 -2.36
C LEU A 414 -14.11 14.11 -1.74
N TRP A 415 -14.47 14.12 -0.46
CA TRP A 415 -14.76 15.37 0.27
C TRP A 415 -13.51 16.24 0.42
N ALA A 416 -12.34 15.66 0.69
CA ALA A 416 -11.08 16.38 0.75
C ALA A 416 -10.76 17.04 -0.60
N LEU A 417 -10.97 16.33 -1.71
CA LEU A 417 -10.82 16.88 -3.05
C LEU A 417 -11.82 18.01 -3.33
N GLY A 418 -13.08 17.84 -2.95
CA GLY A 418 -14.11 18.87 -3.09
C GLY A 418 -13.76 20.15 -2.32
N ILE A 419 -13.24 20.03 -1.10
CA ILE A 419 -12.73 21.16 -0.31
C ILE A 419 -11.56 21.84 -1.03
N ARG A 420 -10.65 21.06 -1.62
CA ARG A 420 -9.54 21.63 -2.38
C ARG A 420 -10.01 22.38 -3.62
N GLN A 421 -11.02 21.89 -4.33
CA GLN A 421 -11.54 22.56 -5.53
C GLN A 421 -12.34 23.82 -5.18
N ALA A 422 -13.10 23.79 -4.08
CA ALA A 422 -13.93 24.91 -3.65
C ALA A 422 -13.12 26.04 -2.99
N PHE A 423 -12.05 25.71 -2.25
CA PHE A 423 -11.32 26.66 -1.41
C PHE A 423 -9.81 26.73 -1.72
N GLY A 424 -9.31 25.93 -2.66
CA GLY A 424 -7.91 25.97 -3.08
C GLY A 424 -7.66 27.19 -3.96
N SER A 425 -6.97 28.17 -3.42
CA SER A 425 -6.26 29.17 -4.22
C SER A 425 -5.36 28.44 -5.22
N ALA A 426 -5.37 28.87 -6.47
CA ALA A 426 -4.50 28.33 -7.52
C ALA A 426 -3.02 28.57 -7.17
N GLU A 427 -2.43 27.74 -6.33
CA GLU A 427 -0.99 27.58 -6.32
C GLU A 427 -0.63 26.89 -7.64
N PRO A 428 0.28 27.45 -8.45
CA PRO A 428 0.66 26.86 -9.71
C PRO A 428 1.14 25.45 -9.41
N ALA A 429 0.43 24.45 -9.94
CA ALA A 429 0.99 23.11 -10.03
C ALA A 429 2.40 23.27 -10.57
N GLN A 430 3.42 22.71 -9.91
CA GLN A 430 4.73 22.56 -10.51
C GLN A 430 4.47 21.88 -11.86
N GLN A 431 4.53 22.67 -12.94
CA GLN A 431 4.30 22.18 -14.28
C GLN A 431 5.28 21.03 -14.46
N GLU A 432 4.76 19.84 -14.78
CA GLU A 432 5.63 18.80 -15.32
C GLU A 432 6.46 19.46 -16.42
N PRO A 433 7.80 19.31 -16.38
CA PRO A 433 8.66 19.98 -17.34
C PRO A 433 8.15 19.65 -18.73
N SER A 434 7.97 20.69 -19.55
CA SER A 434 7.39 20.57 -20.88
C SER A 434 8.11 19.44 -21.64
N ARG A 435 7.41 18.75 -22.55
CA ARG A 435 8.04 17.71 -23.40
C ARG A 435 9.35 18.19 -24.06
N LYS A 436 9.46 19.51 -24.31
CA LYS A 436 10.69 20.17 -24.75
C LYS A 436 11.79 20.20 -23.67
N GLU A 437 11.47 20.55 -22.44
CA GLU A 437 12.41 20.57 -21.30
C GLU A 437 12.88 19.17 -20.93
N GLN A 438 12.00 18.16 -20.97
CA GLN A 438 12.38 16.76 -20.79
C GLN A 438 13.34 16.29 -21.89
N MET A 439 13.08 16.65 -23.16
CA MET A 439 14.00 16.37 -24.26
C MET A 439 15.35 17.07 -24.09
N ASN A 440 15.34 18.31 -23.59
CA ASN A 440 16.55 19.08 -23.36
C ASN A 440 17.38 18.50 -22.20
N ALA A 441 16.72 18.04 -21.14
CA ALA A 441 17.37 17.33 -20.04
C ALA A 441 18.01 16.01 -20.50
N LEU A 442 17.29 15.22 -21.31
CA LEU A 442 17.83 13.98 -21.90
C LEU A 442 19.00 14.25 -22.85
N LYS A 443 18.96 15.34 -23.64
CA LYS A 443 20.09 15.76 -24.49
C LYS A 443 21.28 16.21 -23.65
N ALA A 444 21.05 16.99 -22.60
CA ALA A 444 22.10 17.44 -21.69
C ALA A 444 22.78 16.27 -20.97
N GLN A 445 21.99 15.29 -20.52
CA GLN A 445 22.50 14.07 -19.88
C GLN A 445 23.31 13.22 -20.85
N ARG A 446 22.83 13.06 -22.10
CA ARG A 446 23.57 12.36 -23.15
C ARG A 446 24.90 13.03 -23.46
N ASN A 447 24.90 14.36 -23.59
CA ASN A 447 26.11 15.15 -23.86
C ASN A 447 27.10 15.11 -22.70
N ALA A 448 26.62 15.15 -21.46
CA ALA A 448 27.46 14.98 -20.28
C ALA A 448 28.07 13.58 -20.23
N GLN A 449 27.30 12.56 -20.58
CA GLN A 449 27.75 11.18 -20.63
C GLN A 449 28.78 10.97 -21.75
N THR A 450 28.58 11.55 -22.94
CA THR A 450 29.58 11.50 -24.03
C THR A 450 30.86 12.24 -23.65
N LYS A 451 30.76 13.40 -22.99
CA LYS A 451 31.92 14.15 -22.50
C LYS A 451 32.76 13.34 -21.51
N LEU A 452 32.12 12.51 -20.69
CA LEU A 452 32.79 11.61 -19.74
C LEU A 452 33.45 10.39 -20.42
N THR A 453 32.87 9.85 -21.49
CA THR A 453 33.44 8.67 -22.19
C THR A 453 34.47 8.99 -23.26
N THR A 454 34.35 10.12 -23.97
CA THR A 454 35.25 10.46 -25.10
C THR A 454 36.07 11.72 -24.90
N GLY A 455 35.88 12.47 -23.81
CA GLY A 455 36.65 13.71 -23.52
C GLY A 455 36.34 14.89 -24.46
N MET A 456 35.44 14.71 -25.44
CA MET A 456 35.08 15.73 -26.43
C MET A 456 33.66 16.26 -26.20
N ILE A 457 33.47 17.57 -26.41
CA ILE A 457 32.15 18.21 -26.35
C ILE A 457 31.50 18.12 -27.74
N PRO A 458 30.32 17.49 -27.89
CA PRO A 458 29.62 17.48 -29.17
C PRO A 458 29.09 18.89 -29.49
N VAL A 459 29.51 19.45 -30.62
CA VAL A 459 29.03 20.75 -31.11
C VAL A 459 27.65 20.57 -31.72
N VAL A 460 26.60 21.07 -31.05
CA VAL A 460 25.25 21.14 -31.60
C VAL A 460 25.18 22.35 -32.54
N ARG A 461 25.10 22.12 -33.85
CA ARG A 461 24.83 23.20 -34.81
C ARG A 461 23.37 23.62 -34.67
N LEU A 462 23.11 24.81 -34.13
CA LEU A 462 21.78 25.42 -34.16
C LEU A 462 21.41 25.64 -35.64
N LYS A 463 20.31 25.03 -36.08
CA LYS A 463 19.77 25.24 -37.42
C LYS A 463 19.25 26.69 -37.47
N SER A 464 19.94 27.55 -38.21
CA SER A 464 19.52 28.92 -38.49
C SER A 464 18.17 28.89 -39.21
N GLN A 465 17.21 29.66 -38.71
CA GLN A 465 16.01 30.02 -39.46
C GLN A 465 16.41 30.89 -40.64
N SER A 466 16.34 30.36 -41.85
CA SER A 466 16.25 31.13 -43.10
C SER A 466 15.88 30.18 -44.24
N ASP A 467 14.66 29.65 -44.23
CA ASP A 467 14.02 29.13 -45.44
C ASP A 467 12.88 30.12 -45.76
N SER A 468 13.21 31.18 -46.50
CA SER A 468 12.23 32.02 -47.19
C SER A 468 11.91 31.37 -48.53
N GLU A 469 10.62 31.11 -48.76
CA GLU A 469 10.03 30.53 -49.97
C GLU A 469 10.48 31.24 -51.25
N PRO A 470 10.63 30.54 -52.39
CA PRO A 470 10.69 31.19 -53.69
C PRO A 470 9.26 31.36 -54.26
N GLN A 471 8.90 32.60 -54.56
CA GLN A 471 7.69 33.00 -55.29
C GLN A 471 8.00 33.05 -56.81
N PRO A 472 7.07 32.69 -57.70
CA PRO A 472 7.38 32.46 -59.11
C PRO A 472 7.24 33.71 -60.00
N ASP A 473 7.95 33.66 -61.13
CA ASP A 473 7.77 34.39 -62.40
C ASP A 473 8.00 35.91 -62.46
N SER A 474 9.10 36.30 -63.12
CA SER A 474 9.06 37.23 -64.27
C SER A 474 10.45 37.34 -64.94
N GLU A 475 10.43 37.18 -66.26
CA GLU A 475 11.52 37.33 -67.23
C GLU A 475 11.97 38.81 -67.42
N PRO A 476 13.05 39.09 -68.18
CA PRO A 476 14.24 39.83 -67.72
C PRO A 476 14.28 41.30 -68.20
N PRO A 477 15.41 42.01 -67.97
CA PRO A 477 15.88 42.90 -69.04
C PRO A 477 17.36 42.76 -69.37
N SER A 478 17.62 43.05 -70.64
CA SER A 478 18.88 43.21 -71.34
C SER A 478 19.71 44.42 -70.88
N ASP A 479 21.02 44.30 -71.08
CA ASP A 479 22.01 45.34 -71.43
C ASP A 479 22.12 46.62 -70.57
N ALA A 480 23.29 46.80 -69.93
CA ALA A 480 24.21 47.90 -70.22
C ALA A 480 25.46 47.88 -69.31
N GLN A 481 26.54 48.41 -69.87
CA GLN A 481 27.96 48.43 -69.49
C GLN A 481 28.37 49.28 -68.25
N PRO A 482 29.67 49.24 -67.84
CA PRO A 482 30.15 49.57 -66.51
C PRO A 482 30.87 50.93 -66.36
N GLY A 483 31.13 51.31 -65.11
CA GLY A 483 32.07 52.33 -64.65
C GLY A 483 31.88 52.53 -63.14
N SER A 484 32.78 53.05 -62.31
CA SER A 484 34.20 53.41 -62.32
C SER A 484 34.41 54.17 -60.99
N ALA A 485 35.63 54.13 -60.45
CA ALA A 485 36.19 55.01 -59.40
C ALA A 485 35.66 54.80 -57.95
N GLU A 486 36.49 54.45 -56.94
CA GLU A 486 37.55 55.24 -56.28
C GLU A 486 37.00 56.41 -55.44
N ASN A 487 37.02 56.32 -54.09
CA ASN A 487 37.65 57.33 -53.21
C ASN A 487 37.65 56.95 -51.71
N THR A 488 38.86 56.94 -51.14
CA THR A 488 39.37 57.46 -49.84
C THR A 488 38.50 57.68 -48.59
N GLY A 489 39.15 57.43 -47.44
CA GLY A 489 38.99 58.22 -46.18
C GLY A 489 38.79 57.34 -44.94
N SER A 490 39.83 56.92 -44.21
CA SER A 490 40.64 57.66 -43.22
C SER A 490 40.02 57.76 -41.82
N ALA A 491 40.86 57.41 -40.83
CA ALA A 491 40.88 57.86 -39.42
C ALA A 491 39.73 57.34 -38.51
N GLU A 492 39.90 57.04 -37.23
CA GLU A 492 40.98 57.22 -36.26
C GLU A 492 40.62 56.39 -34.99
N ILE A 493 41.67 55.92 -34.29
CA ILE A 493 41.76 55.47 -32.88
C ILE A 493 41.04 54.19 -32.46
#